data_AF-A0A482X695-F1
#
_entry.id   AF-A0A482X695-F1
#
_cell.length_a   1.000
_cell.length_b   1.000
_cell.length_c   1.000
_cell.angle_alpha   90.00
_cell.angle_beta   90.00
_cell.angle_gamma   90.00
#
_symmetry.space_group_name_H-M   'P 1'
#
loop_
_entity.id
_entity.type
_entity.pdbx_description
1 polymer ?
#
loop_
_entity_poly.entity_id
_entity_poly.type
_entity_poly.pdbx_seq_one_letter_code
_entity_poly.pdbx_strand_id
1 'polypeptide(L)'
;MSLEDLGQQAYQKAKLHNDFKGAVEILNKAIGKYPSDKRLYNNRSYCYNKLGKYDKALEDATFMVRRFPDYIKSHYRKGEALFSLNNLVEAEKCFQTVLKMDRGNEEALAQLINIQTERLGSGKNYPKWQIEKALVLAEYDSKVAAYLLDNGGVDPKIDDEIYVSDDDIIEIKVQPTRKVKHKVVLDPFTDPINVYNCPSIWIGNVTKNFTEDSLRKIFSEFGKIKSMSVHYSNTCAFVNYMDPSMASKAMKLFQSENHPYQNLVVRFPDNAAKCKPKPNLLKT
;
A
#
# COMPACT_ATOMS: atom_id res chain seq x y z
N MET A 1 -26.30 19.83 33.33
CA MET A 1 -25.44 18.92 32.55
C MET A 1 -24.85 19.69 31.40
N SER A 2 -23.53 19.78 31.39
CA SER A 2 -22.77 20.42 30.34
C SER A 2 -22.84 19.61 29.04
N LEU A 3 -22.39 20.22 27.94
CA LEU A 3 -22.20 19.54 26.66
C LEU A 3 -21.19 18.39 26.77
N GLU A 4 -20.14 18.59 27.55
CA GLU A 4 -19.08 17.59 27.80
C GLU A 4 -19.63 16.40 28.58
N ASP A 5 -20.44 16.63 29.62
CA ASP A 5 -21.07 15.56 30.40
C ASP A 5 -21.94 14.67 29.51
N LEU A 6 -22.79 15.28 28.68
CA LEU A 6 -23.70 14.55 27.80
C LEU A 6 -22.94 13.80 26.71
N GLY A 7 -21.90 14.40 26.14
CA GLY A 7 -21.02 13.74 25.18
C GLY A 7 -20.29 12.55 25.78
N GLN A 8 -19.75 12.69 26.99
CA GLN A 8 -19.02 11.64 27.69
C GLN A 8 -19.94 10.48 28.08
N GLN A 9 -21.14 10.76 28.58
CA GLN A 9 -22.10 9.71 28.92
C GLN A 9 -22.55 8.92 27.68
N ALA A 10 -22.82 9.61 26.56
CA ALA A 10 -23.14 8.94 25.31
C ALA A 10 -21.98 8.05 24.82
N TYR A 11 -20.74 8.55 24.92
CA TYR A 11 -19.55 7.79 24.56
C TYR A 11 -19.36 6.55 25.46
N GLN A 12 -19.49 6.69 26.78
CA GLN A 12 -19.39 5.57 27.72
C GLN A 12 -20.44 4.50 27.43
N LYS A 13 -21.70 4.89 27.20
CA LYS A 13 -22.75 3.95 26.80
C LYS A 13 -22.41 3.19 25.52
N ALA A 14 -22.00 3.91 24.47
CA ALA A 14 -21.69 3.30 23.18
C ALA A 14 -20.42 2.41 23.24
N LYS A 15 -19.36 2.84 23.94
CA LYS A 15 -18.05 2.19 23.89
C LYS A 15 -17.86 1.13 24.98
N LEU A 16 -18.29 1.40 26.20
CA LEU A 16 -18.07 0.49 27.34
C LEU A 16 -19.21 -0.52 27.51
N HIS A 17 -20.44 -0.08 27.27
CA HIS A 17 -21.62 -0.92 27.47
C HIS A 17 -22.20 -1.48 26.18
N ASN A 18 -21.66 -1.10 25.02
CA ASN A 18 -22.21 -1.42 23.70
C ASN A 18 -23.70 -1.03 23.55
N ASP A 19 -24.16 -0.09 24.40
CA ASP A 19 -25.54 0.41 24.45
C ASP A 19 -25.70 1.59 23.51
N PHE A 20 -25.73 1.29 22.20
CA PHE A 20 -25.92 2.31 21.17
C PHE A 20 -27.31 2.95 21.24
N LYS A 21 -28.33 2.21 21.69
CA LYS A 21 -29.70 2.74 21.82
C LYS A 21 -29.75 3.82 22.90
N GLY A 22 -29.21 3.53 24.08
CA GLY A 22 -29.12 4.50 25.17
C GLY A 22 -28.19 5.67 24.84
N ALA A 23 -27.10 5.44 24.09
CA ALA A 23 -26.25 6.52 23.60
C ALA A 23 -27.03 7.48 22.69
N VAL A 24 -27.86 6.97 21.78
CA VAL A 24 -28.75 7.81 20.93
C VAL A 24 -29.73 8.62 21.76
N GLU A 25 -30.32 8.07 22.81
CA GLU A 25 -31.25 8.81 23.69
C GLU A 25 -30.56 9.99 24.38
N ILE A 26 -29.32 9.80 24.85
CA ILE A 26 -28.51 10.88 25.44
C ILE A 26 -28.16 11.92 24.38
N LEU A 27 -27.74 11.48 23.18
CA LEU A 27 -27.40 12.38 22.07
C LEU A 27 -28.60 13.19 21.60
N ASN A 28 -29.81 12.62 21.59
CA ASN A 28 -31.04 13.37 21.29
C ASN A 28 -31.28 14.49 22.30
N LYS A 29 -31.13 14.20 23.60
CA LYS A 29 -31.23 15.22 24.66
C LYS A 29 -30.14 16.29 24.51
N ALA A 30 -28.92 15.89 24.13
CA ALA A 30 -27.81 16.81 23.90
C ALA A 30 -28.05 17.73 22.71
N ILE A 31 -28.52 17.18 21.58
CA ILE A 31 -28.85 17.95 20.37
C ILE A 31 -29.98 18.95 20.64
N GLY A 32 -30.99 18.57 21.44
CA GLY A 32 -32.05 19.49 21.85
C GLY A 32 -31.56 20.70 22.64
N LYS A 33 -30.42 20.59 23.35
CA LYS A 33 -29.79 21.70 24.08
C LYS A 33 -28.72 22.43 23.29
N TYR A 34 -27.96 21.71 22.47
CA TYR A 34 -26.80 22.21 21.74
C TYR A 34 -26.90 21.84 20.24
N PRO A 35 -27.89 22.36 19.51
CA PRO A 35 -28.23 21.91 18.15
C PRO A 35 -27.16 22.24 17.10
N SER A 36 -26.18 23.08 17.43
CA SER A 36 -25.09 23.48 16.53
C SER A 36 -23.81 22.67 16.72
N ASP A 37 -23.72 21.78 17.73
CA ASP A 37 -22.50 21.01 17.95
C ASP A 37 -22.39 19.82 16.98
N LYS A 38 -21.41 19.93 16.08
CA LYS A 38 -21.11 18.93 15.04
C LYS A 38 -20.77 17.53 15.56
N ARG A 39 -20.19 17.41 16.76
CA ARG A 39 -19.76 16.12 17.32
C ARG A 39 -20.96 15.26 17.68
N LEU A 40 -22.06 15.89 18.12
CA LEU A 40 -23.27 15.19 18.54
C LEU A 40 -23.92 14.43 17.39
N TYR A 41 -24.15 15.08 16.25
CA TYR A 41 -24.71 14.43 15.06
C TYR A 41 -23.77 13.36 14.50
N ASN A 42 -22.46 13.61 14.49
CA ASN A 42 -21.47 12.62 14.04
C ASN A 42 -21.47 11.35 14.92
N ASN A 43 -21.57 11.52 16.24
CA ASN A 43 -21.64 10.41 17.19
C ASN A 43 -23.00 9.70 17.11
N ARG A 44 -24.10 10.44 16.87
CA ARG A 44 -25.44 9.86 16.71
C ARG A 44 -25.55 9.06 15.41
N SER A 45 -25.01 9.58 14.31
CA SER A 45 -24.87 8.88 13.03
C SER A 45 -24.13 7.55 13.20
N TYR A 46 -23.00 7.55 13.90
CA TYR A 46 -22.25 6.33 14.23
C TYR A 46 -23.11 5.32 15.00
N CYS A 47 -23.80 5.76 16.04
CA CYS A 47 -24.67 4.88 16.83
C CYS A 47 -25.84 4.33 15.99
N TYR A 48 -26.43 5.14 15.11
CA TYR A 48 -27.46 4.69 14.18
C TYR A 48 -26.94 3.62 13.21
N ASN A 49 -25.73 3.79 12.68
CA ASN A 49 -25.11 2.79 11.82
C ASN A 49 -24.91 1.45 12.58
N LYS A 50 -24.39 1.49 13.81
CA LYS A 50 -24.25 0.28 14.66
C LYS A 50 -25.58 -0.39 15.04
N LEU A 51 -26.69 0.36 15.01
CA LEU A 51 -28.04 -0.15 15.24
C LEU A 51 -28.74 -0.64 13.97
N GLY A 52 -28.08 -0.62 12.81
CA GLY A 52 -28.70 -0.97 11.52
C GLY A 52 -29.68 0.10 11.00
N LYS A 53 -29.73 1.28 11.61
CA LYS A 53 -30.63 2.39 11.24
C LYS A 53 -29.95 3.30 10.23
N TYR A 54 -29.56 2.75 9.08
CA TYR A 54 -28.69 3.42 8.13
C TYR A 54 -29.29 4.70 7.52
N ASP A 55 -30.59 4.73 7.26
CA ASP A 55 -31.27 5.95 6.77
C ASP A 55 -31.13 7.13 7.73
N LYS A 56 -31.28 6.88 9.04
CA LYS A 56 -31.10 7.91 10.07
C LYS A 56 -29.64 8.33 10.21
N ALA A 57 -28.71 7.37 10.06
CA ALA A 57 -27.29 7.69 10.03
C ALA A 57 -26.93 8.60 8.84
N LEU A 58 -27.54 8.33 7.68
CA LEU A 58 -27.38 9.12 6.46
C LEU A 58 -28.00 10.51 6.58
N GLU A 59 -29.17 10.63 7.21
CA GLU A 59 -29.82 11.92 7.48
C GLU A 59 -28.89 12.84 8.31
N ASP A 60 -28.36 12.33 9.42
CA ASP A 60 -27.42 13.06 10.27
C ASP A 60 -26.16 13.45 9.49
N ALA A 61 -25.56 12.51 8.77
CA ALA A 61 -24.34 12.77 8.01
C ALA A 61 -24.57 13.78 6.88
N THR A 62 -25.70 13.71 6.19
CA THR A 62 -26.07 14.63 5.10
C THR A 62 -26.36 16.03 5.62
N PHE A 63 -27.08 16.15 6.75
CA PHE A 63 -27.26 17.42 7.44
C PHE A 63 -25.92 18.07 7.77
N MET A 64 -24.99 17.27 8.28
CA MET A 64 -23.66 17.72 8.69
C MET A 64 -22.78 18.15 7.51
N VAL A 65 -22.74 17.37 6.42
CA VAL A 65 -22.01 17.75 5.19
C VAL A 65 -22.57 19.04 4.61
N ARG A 66 -23.89 19.25 4.65
CA ARG A 66 -24.52 20.49 4.17
C ARG A 66 -24.16 21.70 5.04
N ARG A 67 -24.13 21.53 6.36
CA ARG A 67 -23.91 22.63 7.30
C ARG A 67 -22.43 22.96 7.54
N PHE A 68 -21.57 21.95 7.45
CA PHE A 68 -20.13 21.99 7.75
C PHE A 68 -19.38 21.19 6.68
N PRO A 69 -19.29 21.69 5.44
CA PRO A 69 -18.68 20.97 4.32
C PRO A 69 -17.20 20.63 4.54
N ASP A 70 -16.49 21.39 5.37
CA ASP A 70 -15.06 21.15 5.65
C ASP A 70 -14.83 20.12 6.77
N TYR A 71 -15.91 19.59 7.37
CA TYR A 71 -15.77 18.62 8.44
C TYR A 71 -15.62 17.20 7.89
N ILE A 72 -14.36 16.77 7.72
CA ILE A 72 -13.95 15.47 7.14
C ILE A 72 -14.75 14.28 7.70
N LYS A 73 -14.95 14.23 9.03
CA LYS A 73 -15.68 13.15 9.69
C LYS A 73 -17.12 13.00 9.18
N SER A 74 -17.77 14.08 8.76
CA SER A 74 -19.13 14.03 8.22
C SER A 74 -19.21 13.38 6.85
N HIS A 75 -18.23 13.65 5.97
CA HIS A 75 -18.12 12.93 4.70
C HIS A 75 -17.85 11.44 4.92
N TYR A 76 -16.98 11.11 5.89
CA TYR A 76 -16.71 9.73 6.27
C TYR A 76 -17.98 9.01 6.77
N ARG A 77 -18.73 9.60 7.71
CA ARG A 77 -20.00 9.03 8.20
C ARG A 77 -21.05 8.89 7.10
N LYS A 78 -21.10 9.83 6.16
CA LYS A 78 -22.00 9.76 5.00
C LYS A 78 -21.63 8.56 4.12
N GLY A 79 -20.34 8.37 3.85
CA GLY A 79 -19.81 7.22 3.13
C GLY A 79 -20.17 5.90 3.80
N GLU A 80 -19.96 5.77 5.12
CA GLU A 80 -20.32 4.56 5.88
C GLU A 80 -21.83 4.26 5.82
N ALA A 81 -22.68 5.27 5.97
CA ALA A 81 -24.13 5.09 5.92
C ALA A 81 -24.60 4.67 4.52
N LEU A 82 -24.04 5.28 3.46
CA LEU A 82 -24.34 4.90 2.07
C LEU A 82 -23.84 3.49 1.74
N PHE A 83 -22.66 3.12 2.23
CA PHE A 83 -22.12 1.77 2.09
C PHE A 83 -23.05 0.74 2.74
N SER A 84 -23.51 0.99 3.96
CA SER A 84 -24.46 0.11 4.64
C SER A 84 -25.85 0.02 3.97
N LEU A 85 -26.21 1.03 3.18
CA LEU A 85 -27.42 1.04 2.34
C LEU A 85 -27.19 0.41 0.95
N ASN A 86 -26.02 -0.19 0.71
CA ASN A 86 -25.59 -0.73 -0.57
C ASN A 86 -25.56 0.30 -1.72
N ASN A 87 -25.47 1.60 -1.39
CA ASN A 87 -25.27 2.67 -2.37
C ASN A 87 -23.77 2.91 -2.57
N LEU A 88 -23.11 1.92 -3.20
CA LEU A 88 -21.66 1.88 -3.34
C LEU A 88 -21.09 3.05 -4.16
N VAL A 89 -21.83 3.54 -5.17
CA VAL A 89 -21.39 4.63 -6.05
C VAL A 89 -21.24 5.95 -5.28
N GLU A 90 -22.24 6.31 -4.49
CA GLU A 90 -22.19 7.54 -3.70
C GLU A 90 -21.27 7.39 -2.48
N ALA A 91 -21.17 6.19 -1.91
CA ALA A 91 -20.20 5.89 -0.86
C ALA A 91 -18.76 6.12 -1.33
N GLU A 92 -18.40 5.62 -2.51
CA GLU A 92 -17.08 5.81 -3.12
C GLU A 92 -16.72 7.30 -3.25
N LYS A 93 -17.64 8.11 -3.76
CA LYS A 93 -17.44 9.57 -3.88
C LYS A 93 -17.19 10.24 -2.53
N CYS A 94 -17.87 9.78 -1.47
CA CYS A 94 -17.68 10.31 -0.13
C CYS A 94 -16.25 10.02 0.38
N PHE A 95 -15.77 8.78 0.24
CA PHE A 95 -14.41 8.42 0.67
C PHE A 95 -13.32 9.06 -0.20
N GLN A 96 -13.54 9.21 -1.51
CA GLN A 96 -12.66 10.02 -2.37
C GLN A 96 -12.60 11.48 -1.92
N THR A 97 -13.72 12.05 -1.46
CA THR A 97 -13.74 13.42 -0.91
C THR A 97 -12.95 13.48 0.39
N VAL A 98 -13.08 12.49 1.29
CA VAL A 98 -12.26 12.39 2.50
C VAL A 98 -10.77 12.36 2.15
N LEU A 99 -10.34 11.52 1.20
CA LEU A 99 -8.92 11.42 0.81
C LEU A 99 -8.40 12.67 0.08
N LYS A 100 -9.26 13.43 -0.59
CA LYS A 100 -8.89 14.75 -1.14
C LYS A 100 -8.60 15.76 -0.03
N MET A 101 -9.35 15.70 1.08
CA MET A 101 -9.19 16.60 2.23
C MET A 101 -8.04 16.15 3.16
N ASP A 102 -7.86 14.85 3.32
CA ASP A 102 -6.85 14.20 4.15
C ASP A 102 -6.31 12.96 3.44
N ARG A 103 -5.20 13.16 2.71
CA ARG A 103 -4.55 12.09 1.92
C ARG A 103 -3.96 10.97 2.79
N GLY A 104 -3.70 11.22 4.06
CA GLY A 104 -3.14 10.25 5.00
C GLY A 104 -4.19 9.42 5.74
N ASN A 105 -5.48 9.55 5.38
CA ASN A 105 -6.55 8.86 6.06
C ASN A 105 -6.62 7.37 5.68
N GLU A 106 -5.85 6.54 6.39
CA GLU A 106 -5.77 5.10 6.15
C GLU A 106 -7.13 4.39 6.26
N GLU A 107 -7.97 4.81 7.22
CA GLU A 107 -9.32 4.27 7.40
C GLU A 107 -10.20 4.52 6.17
N ALA A 108 -10.18 5.75 5.63
CA ALA A 108 -10.94 6.09 4.43
C ALA A 108 -10.41 5.39 3.18
N LEU A 109 -9.08 5.20 3.08
CA LEU A 109 -8.48 4.45 1.99
C LEU A 109 -8.90 2.97 2.02
N ALA A 110 -8.88 2.34 3.19
CA ALA A 110 -9.33 0.97 3.35
C ALA A 110 -10.81 0.81 2.97
N GLN A 111 -11.67 1.74 3.37
CA GLN A 111 -13.09 1.75 2.97
C GLN A 111 -13.27 1.94 1.46
N LEU A 112 -12.49 2.85 0.85
CA LEU A 112 -12.53 3.08 -0.58
C LEU A 112 -12.16 1.82 -1.37
N ILE A 113 -11.06 1.15 -0.98
CA ILE A 113 -10.61 -0.10 -1.61
C ILE A 113 -11.68 -1.18 -1.47
N ASN A 114 -12.27 -1.35 -0.28
CA ASN A 114 -13.32 -2.33 -0.05
C ASN A 114 -14.54 -2.10 -0.97
N ILE A 115 -15.00 -0.85 -1.06
CA ILE A 115 -16.12 -0.47 -1.93
C ILE A 115 -15.80 -0.73 -3.40
N GLN A 116 -14.63 -0.29 -3.86
CA GLN A 116 -14.21 -0.48 -5.25
C GLN A 116 -14.05 -1.97 -5.58
N THR A 117 -13.57 -2.77 -4.63
CA THR A 117 -13.44 -4.22 -4.76
C THR A 117 -14.80 -4.89 -4.94
N GLU A 118 -15.77 -4.54 -4.09
CA GLU A 118 -17.14 -5.06 -4.17
C GLU A 118 -17.81 -4.67 -5.50
N ARG A 119 -17.65 -3.42 -5.93
CA ARG A 119 -18.21 -2.91 -7.19
C ARG A 119 -17.63 -3.62 -8.42
N LEU A 120 -16.30 -3.78 -8.47
CA LEU A 120 -15.62 -4.40 -9.61
C LEU A 120 -15.84 -5.92 -9.63
N GLY A 121 -15.97 -6.57 -8.47
CA GLY A 121 -16.25 -8.00 -8.35
C GLY A 121 -17.72 -8.37 -8.63
N SER A 122 -18.67 -7.48 -8.36
CA SER A 122 -20.11 -7.77 -8.53
C SER A 122 -20.55 -7.99 -9.99
N GLY A 123 -19.79 -7.52 -10.97
CA GLY A 123 -20.13 -7.65 -12.39
C GLY A 123 -19.29 -8.66 -13.17
N LYS A 124 -18.11 -9.04 -12.65
CA LYS A 124 -17.11 -9.85 -13.35
C LYS A 124 -16.37 -10.72 -12.32
N ASN A 125 -16.11 -11.97 -12.67
CA ASN A 125 -15.57 -12.97 -11.74
C ASN A 125 -14.04 -12.82 -11.54
N TYR A 126 -13.58 -11.61 -11.24
CA TYR A 126 -12.17 -11.35 -10.94
C TYR A 126 -11.88 -11.76 -9.48
N PRO A 127 -10.79 -12.50 -9.20
CA PRO A 127 -10.35 -12.73 -7.84
C PRO A 127 -9.99 -11.40 -7.16
N LYS A 128 -10.27 -11.32 -5.85
CA LYS A 128 -10.06 -10.11 -5.03
C LYS A 128 -8.65 -9.53 -5.15
N TRP A 129 -7.62 -10.37 -5.11
CA TRP A 129 -6.22 -9.93 -5.22
C TRP A 129 -5.95 -9.21 -6.56
N GLN A 130 -6.60 -9.64 -7.65
CA GLN A 130 -6.42 -9.05 -8.98
C GLN A 130 -7.06 -7.66 -9.03
N ILE A 131 -8.24 -7.52 -8.40
CA ILE A 131 -8.91 -6.23 -8.27
C ILE A 131 -8.08 -5.26 -7.43
N GLU A 132 -7.58 -5.71 -6.27
CA GLU A 132 -6.74 -4.89 -5.40
C GLU A 132 -5.45 -4.44 -6.11
N LYS A 133 -4.79 -5.34 -6.85
CA LYS A 133 -3.63 -5.00 -7.68
C LYS A 133 -3.97 -3.97 -8.76
N ALA A 134 -5.12 -4.12 -9.43
CA ALA A 134 -5.60 -3.13 -10.40
C ALA A 134 -5.82 -1.75 -9.77
N LEU A 135 -6.42 -1.71 -8.58
CA LEU A 135 -6.67 -0.46 -7.85
C LEU A 135 -5.37 0.23 -7.45
N VAL A 136 -4.36 -0.52 -6.98
CA VAL A 136 -3.04 0.05 -6.65
C VAL A 136 -2.36 0.62 -7.90
N LEU A 137 -2.34 -0.13 -9.01
CA LEU A 137 -1.77 0.34 -10.28
C LEU A 137 -2.49 1.57 -10.85
N ALA A 138 -3.78 1.71 -10.55
CA ALA A 138 -4.62 2.81 -10.98
C ALA A 138 -4.63 4.00 -10.01
N GLU A 139 -3.79 4.00 -8.96
CA GLU A 139 -3.82 5.03 -7.89
C GLU A 139 -5.23 5.23 -7.30
N TYR A 140 -5.97 4.12 -7.15
CA TYR A 140 -7.35 4.06 -6.64
C TYR A 140 -8.40 4.77 -7.52
N ASP A 141 -8.12 5.00 -8.81
CA ASP A 141 -9.12 5.36 -9.82
C ASP A 141 -9.87 4.10 -10.30
N SER A 142 -11.16 3.99 -9.96
CA SER A 142 -11.98 2.82 -10.29
C SER A 142 -12.21 2.61 -11.78
N LYS A 143 -12.18 3.66 -12.61
CA LYS A 143 -12.33 3.53 -14.07
C LYS A 143 -11.05 3.00 -14.70
N VAL A 144 -9.90 3.51 -14.27
CA VAL A 144 -8.60 3.03 -14.74
C VAL A 144 -8.39 1.59 -14.29
N ALA A 145 -8.74 1.24 -13.04
CA ALA A 145 -8.68 -0.13 -12.54
C ALA A 145 -9.58 -1.08 -13.35
N ALA A 146 -10.83 -0.69 -13.65
CA ALA A 146 -11.72 -1.47 -14.52
C ALA A 146 -11.11 -1.67 -15.92
N TYR A 147 -10.53 -0.63 -16.51
CA TYR A 147 -9.85 -0.73 -17.79
C TYR A 147 -8.66 -1.70 -17.75
N LEU A 148 -7.85 -1.67 -16.69
CA LEU A 148 -6.73 -2.60 -16.50
C LEU A 148 -7.22 -4.05 -16.38
N LEU A 149 -8.30 -4.30 -15.65
CA LEU A 149 -8.90 -5.63 -15.52
C LEU A 149 -9.45 -6.14 -16.87
N ASP A 150 -10.12 -5.27 -17.63
CA ASP A 150 -10.76 -5.63 -18.89
C ASP A 150 -9.76 -5.92 -20.02
N ASN A 151 -8.60 -5.29 -19.99
CA ASN A 151 -7.57 -5.39 -21.03
C ASN A 151 -6.39 -6.28 -20.63
N GLY A 152 -6.50 -7.05 -19.52
CA GLY A 152 -5.42 -7.91 -19.05
C GLY A 152 -4.18 -7.14 -18.57
N GLY A 153 -4.33 -5.86 -18.21
CA GLY A 153 -3.30 -5.05 -17.57
C GLY A 153 -2.96 -5.52 -16.16
N VAL A 154 -3.77 -6.42 -15.60
CA VAL A 154 -3.46 -7.19 -14.38
C VAL A 154 -3.52 -8.66 -14.74
N ASP A 155 -2.41 -9.21 -15.24
CA ASP A 155 -2.33 -10.62 -15.62
C ASP A 155 -2.03 -11.50 -14.38
N PRO A 156 -2.75 -12.62 -14.18
CA PRO A 156 -2.32 -13.73 -13.33
C PRO A 156 -1.09 -14.51 -13.81
N LYS A 157 -0.52 -14.24 -15.01
CA LYS A 157 0.68 -14.94 -15.52
C LYS A 157 2.01 -14.67 -14.79
N ILE A 158 1.97 -14.48 -13.48
CA ILE A 158 2.99 -15.01 -12.58
C ILE A 158 2.24 -15.93 -11.62
N ASP A 159 1.89 -17.12 -12.12
CA ASP A 159 1.69 -18.29 -11.26
C ASP A 159 3.09 -18.73 -10.81
N ASP A 160 3.58 -18.13 -9.72
CA ASP A 160 4.61 -18.74 -8.88
C ASP A 160 3.98 -19.26 -7.56
N GLU A 161 2.67 -19.57 -7.58
CA GLU A 161 2.17 -20.62 -6.70
C GLU A 161 2.41 -21.97 -7.39
N ILE A 162 3.57 -22.56 -7.08
CA ILE A 162 3.87 -23.95 -7.36
C ILE A 162 2.84 -24.81 -6.61
N TYR A 163 1.78 -25.23 -7.30
CA TYR A 163 1.04 -26.43 -6.93
C TYR A 163 1.57 -27.57 -7.78
N VAL A 164 2.44 -28.40 -7.21
CA VAL A 164 2.86 -29.64 -7.86
C VAL A 164 1.66 -30.59 -7.81
N SER A 165 0.97 -30.76 -8.93
CA SER A 165 0.18 -31.96 -9.19
C SER A 165 0.83 -32.69 -10.36
N ASP A 166 1.12 -33.98 -10.17
CA ASP A 166 2.18 -34.74 -10.82
C ASP A 166 2.04 -35.06 -12.31
N ASP A 167 1.05 -34.57 -13.06
CA ASP A 167 0.84 -35.05 -14.43
C ASP A 167 0.66 -33.93 -15.47
N ASP A 168 1.50 -34.03 -16.52
CA ASP A 168 1.40 -33.49 -17.89
C ASP A 168 2.12 -32.18 -18.24
N ILE A 169 3.34 -32.35 -18.77
CA ILE A 169 4.14 -31.35 -19.48
C ILE A 169 3.57 -31.12 -20.89
N ILE A 170 3.25 -29.87 -21.25
CA ILE A 170 3.05 -29.46 -22.64
C ILE A 170 4.00 -28.29 -22.95
N GLU A 171 4.97 -28.53 -23.84
CA GLU A 171 5.87 -27.51 -24.39
C GLU A 171 5.12 -26.59 -25.38
N ILE A 172 5.18 -25.27 -25.19
CA ILE A 172 4.78 -24.31 -26.23
C ILE A 172 5.85 -23.21 -26.41
N LYS A 173 6.40 -23.17 -27.63
CA LYS A 173 7.34 -22.15 -28.12
C LYS A 173 6.61 -20.83 -28.39
N VAL A 174 7.14 -19.71 -27.88
CA VAL A 174 6.60 -18.36 -28.12
C VAL A 174 7.57 -17.52 -28.96
N GLN A 175 7.07 -16.86 -30.01
CA GLN A 175 7.78 -15.81 -30.76
C GLN A 175 7.44 -14.40 -30.22
N PRO A 176 8.35 -13.42 -30.32
CA PRO A 176 8.25 -12.17 -29.58
C PRO A 176 7.48 -11.07 -30.34
N THR A 177 6.67 -10.29 -29.63
CA THR A 177 6.13 -9.02 -30.13
C THR A 177 6.58 -7.81 -29.30
N ARG A 178 6.67 -6.68 -30.01
CA ARG A 178 7.55 -5.51 -29.83
C ARG A 178 7.27 -4.70 -28.54
N LYS A 179 8.31 -4.45 -27.73
CA LYS A 179 8.28 -3.61 -26.51
C LYS A 179 8.29 -2.11 -26.85
N VAL A 180 7.34 -1.34 -26.30
CA VAL A 180 7.47 0.13 -26.15
C VAL A 180 7.97 0.41 -24.72
N LYS A 181 9.11 1.10 -24.60
CA LYS A 181 9.79 1.35 -23.31
C LYS A 181 9.26 2.64 -22.66
N HIS A 182 8.53 2.53 -21.56
CA HIS A 182 8.50 3.60 -20.55
C HIS A 182 9.63 3.35 -19.54
N LYS A 183 10.46 4.36 -19.27
CA LYS A 183 11.58 4.28 -18.32
C LYS A 183 11.00 4.17 -16.90
N VAL A 184 11.16 2.99 -16.29
CA VAL A 184 10.98 2.80 -14.84
C VAL A 184 12.10 3.58 -14.14
N VAL A 185 11.76 4.55 -13.29
CA VAL A 185 12.75 5.23 -12.43
C VAL A 185 13.01 4.30 -11.24
N LEU A 186 14.07 3.51 -11.32
CA LEU A 186 14.53 2.65 -10.22
C LEU A 186 15.24 3.49 -9.15
N ASP A 187 15.12 3.08 -7.88
CA ASP A 187 15.84 3.69 -6.75
C ASP A 187 17.37 3.65 -7.04
N PRO A 188 18.07 4.79 -7.03
CA PRO A 188 19.51 4.86 -7.34
C PRO A 188 20.41 3.94 -6.53
N PHE A 189 19.98 3.49 -5.34
CA PHE A 189 20.74 2.57 -4.48
C PHE A 189 20.52 1.09 -4.82
N THR A 190 19.50 0.78 -5.61
CA THR A 190 19.20 -0.58 -6.09
C THR A 190 19.35 -0.71 -7.60
N ASP A 191 19.50 0.40 -8.33
CA ASP A 191 19.68 0.43 -9.78
C ASP A 191 21.04 -0.19 -10.20
N PRO A 192 21.05 -1.33 -10.95
CA PRO A 192 22.27 -1.96 -11.46
C PRO A 192 23.09 -1.07 -12.40
N ILE A 193 22.54 0.04 -12.91
CA ILE A 193 23.26 1.05 -13.70
C ILE A 193 24.41 1.67 -12.89
N ASN A 194 24.33 1.64 -11.55
CA ASN A 194 25.31 2.21 -10.62
C ASN A 194 25.55 3.69 -10.95
N VAL A 195 24.50 4.50 -10.74
CA VAL A 195 24.47 5.93 -11.04
C VAL A 195 25.64 6.67 -10.39
N TYR A 196 26.00 6.25 -9.18
CA TYR A 196 27.08 6.82 -8.38
C TYR A 196 28.48 6.32 -8.70
N ASN A 197 28.63 5.37 -9.64
CA ASN A 197 29.91 4.75 -9.98
C ASN A 197 30.65 4.18 -8.75
N CYS A 198 29.90 3.59 -7.82
CA CYS A 198 30.42 3.09 -6.55
C CYS A 198 31.04 1.68 -6.73
N PRO A 199 32.29 1.45 -6.28
CA PRO A 199 32.91 0.11 -6.28
C PRO A 199 32.45 -0.77 -5.12
N SER A 200 31.73 -0.20 -4.17
CA SER A 200 31.31 -0.83 -2.93
C SER A 200 29.88 -1.33 -3.03
N ILE A 201 29.61 -2.53 -2.54
CA ILE A 201 28.26 -3.05 -2.33
C ILE A 201 28.07 -3.42 -0.86
N TRP A 202 26.86 -3.20 -0.39
CA TRP A 202 26.37 -3.68 0.90
C TRP A 202 25.55 -4.94 0.69
N ILE A 203 25.77 -5.94 1.55
CA ILE A 203 25.04 -7.19 1.58
C ILE A 203 24.32 -7.24 2.93
N GLY A 204 23.01 -7.35 2.91
CA GLY A 204 22.14 -7.52 4.07
C GLY A 204 21.74 -8.96 4.29
N ASN A 205 21.16 -9.19 5.48
CA ASN A 205 20.68 -10.49 5.94
C ASN A 205 21.79 -11.56 6.01
N VAL A 206 23.00 -11.12 6.34
CA VAL A 206 24.16 -11.99 6.55
C VAL A 206 24.06 -12.61 7.94
N THR A 207 23.72 -13.90 7.98
CA THR A 207 23.66 -14.70 9.21
C THR A 207 25.00 -15.37 9.50
N LYS A 208 25.18 -15.97 10.68
CA LYS A 208 26.42 -16.69 11.07
C LYS A 208 26.77 -17.88 10.16
N ASN A 209 25.82 -18.32 9.32
CA ASN A 209 26.05 -19.38 8.33
C ASN A 209 26.83 -18.89 7.10
N PHE A 210 26.90 -17.57 6.88
CA PHE A 210 27.67 -16.95 5.81
C PHE A 210 28.98 -16.39 6.37
N THR A 211 30.04 -17.19 6.29
CA THR A 211 31.40 -16.75 6.63
C THR A 211 31.96 -15.79 5.58
N GLU A 212 32.99 -15.02 5.94
CA GLU A 212 33.66 -14.13 5.00
C GLU A 212 34.20 -14.90 3.78
N ASP A 213 34.73 -16.11 3.98
CA ASP A 213 35.25 -16.95 2.89
C ASP A 213 34.15 -17.45 1.94
N SER A 214 32.97 -17.80 2.46
CA SER A 214 31.86 -18.23 1.60
C SER A 214 31.32 -17.08 0.77
N LEU A 215 31.13 -15.90 1.38
CA LEU A 215 30.75 -14.68 0.66
C LEU A 215 31.84 -14.27 -0.35
N ARG A 216 33.12 -14.36 0.00
CA ARG A 216 34.23 -14.07 -0.91
C ARG A 216 34.24 -15.01 -2.11
N LYS A 217 33.91 -16.29 -1.92
CA LYS A 217 33.81 -17.24 -3.03
C LYS A 217 32.66 -16.88 -3.98
N ILE A 218 31.52 -16.46 -3.44
CA ILE A 218 30.35 -16.04 -4.23
C ILE A 218 30.64 -14.74 -4.98
N PHE A 219 31.10 -13.71 -4.28
CA PHE A 219 31.24 -12.38 -4.85
C PHE A 219 32.50 -12.20 -5.72
N SER A 220 33.46 -13.13 -5.64
CA SER A 220 34.64 -13.13 -6.52
C SER A 220 34.31 -13.54 -7.96
N GLU A 221 33.18 -14.22 -8.18
CA GLU A 221 32.67 -14.57 -9.52
C GLU A 221 32.36 -13.33 -10.37
N PHE A 222 31.95 -12.23 -9.73
CA PHE A 222 31.61 -10.97 -10.42
C PHE A 222 32.81 -10.05 -10.68
N GLY A 223 33.94 -10.31 -10.03
CA GLY A 223 35.16 -9.54 -10.23
C GLY A 223 36.15 -9.59 -9.07
N LYS A 224 37.29 -8.93 -9.27
CA LYS A 224 38.38 -8.91 -8.28
C LYS A 224 38.00 -8.03 -7.07
N ILE A 225 37.92 -8.65 -5.91
CA ILE A 225 37.61 -8.00 -4.63
C ILE A 225 38.87 -7.34 -4.07
N LYS A 226 38.78 -6.04 -3.76
CA LYS A 226 39.81 -5.26 -3.08
C LYS A 226 39.80 -5.50 -1.58
N SER A 227 38.62 -5.48 -0.96
CA SER A 227 38.44 -5.76 0.46
C SER A 227 37.02 -6.27 0.73
N MET A 228 36.86 -7.08 1.78
CA MET A 228 35.56 -7.52 2.27
C MET A 228 35.55 -7.39 3.79
N SER A 229 34.41 -7.02 4.38
CA SER A 229 34.21 -7.05 5.82
C SER A 229 32.82 -7.58 6.16
N VAL A 230 32.72 -8.43 7.17
CA VAL A 230 31.44 -8.97 7.65
C VAL A 230 31.16 -8.47 9.07
N HIS A 231 29.97 -7.95 9.29
CA HIS A 231 29.49 -7.39 10.54
C HIS A 231 28.24 -8.14 11.00
N TYR A 232 28.44 -9.27 11.70
CA TYR A 232 27.33 -10.11 12.17
C TYR A 232 26.38 -9.41 13.15
N SER A 233 26.85 -8.42 13.91
CA SER A 233 25.99 -7.62 14.82
C SER A 233 24.90 -6.85 14.08
N ASN A 234 25.21 -6.43 12.86
CA ASN A 234 24.32 -5.64 12.01
C ASN A 234 23.76 -6.48 10.85
N THR A 235 23.98 -7.80 10.90
CA THR A 235 23.57 -8.77 9.86
C THR A 235 23.96 -8.34 8.44
N CYS A 236 25.15 -7.75 8.28
CA CYS A 236 25.56 -7.20 7.01
C CYS A 236 27.04 -7.42 6.67
N ALA A 237 27.37 -7.31 5.40
CA ALA A 237 28.74 -7.34 4.90
C ALA A 237 28.94 -6.25 3.84
N PHE A 238 30.19 -5.82 3.68
CA PHE A 238 30.59 -4.88 2.65
C PHE A 238 31.62 -5.53 1.74
N VAL A 239 31.44 -5.38 0.43
CA VAL A 239 32.39 -5.84 -0.58
C VAL A 239 32.82 -4.65 -1.41
N ASN A 240 34.14 -4.41 -1.44
CA ASN A 240 34.74 -3.41 -2.31
C ASN A 240 35.42 -4.12 -3.48
N TYR A 241 34.98 -3.80 -4.69
CA TYR A 241 35.65 -4.25 -5.91
C TYR A 241 36.79 -3.32 -6.32
N MET A 242 37.68 -3.83 -7.18
CA MET A 242 38.73 -3.01 -7.81
C MET A 242 38.16 -2.01 -8.82
N ASP A 243 37.00 -2.31 -9.42
CA ASP A 243 36.32 -1.49 -10.43
C ASP A 243 34.80 -1.41 -10.14
N PRO A 244 34.19 -0.20 -10.15
CA PRO A 244 32.73 -0.01 -10.12
C PRO A 244 31.91 -0.84 -11.11
N SER A 245 32.49 -1.22 -12.25
CA SER A 245 31.83 -2.08 -13.24
C SER A 245 31.51 -3.48 -12.66
N MET A 246 32.37 -3.99 -11.77
CA MET A 246 32.21 -5.30 -11.13
C MET A 246 31.08 -5.28 -10.09
N ALA A 247 30.99 -4.20 -9.31
CA ALA A 247 29.88 -3.96 -8.39
C ALA A 247 28.52 -3.94 -9.12
N SER A 248 28.50 -3.34 -10.33
CA SER A 248 27.30 -3.29 -11.19
C SER A 248 26.90 -4.68 -11.69
N LYS A 249 27.86 -5.55 -12.00
CA LYS A 249 27.60 -6.95 -12.40
C LYS A 249 27.00 -7.76 -11.26
N ALA A 250 27.57 -7.65 -10.06
CA ALA A 250 27.02 -8.27 -8.86
C ALA A 250 25.58 -7.78 -8.62
N MET A 251 25.35 -6.47 -8.71
CA MET A 251 24.01 -5.90 -8.53
C MET A 251 22.99 -6.44 -9.52
N LYS A 252 23.37 -6.57 -10.78
CA LYS A 252 22.48 -7.09 -11.82
C LYS A 252 22.04 -8.54 -11.55
N LEU A 253 22.90 -9.38 -10.97
CA LEU A 253 22.52 -10.75 -10.62
C LEU A 253 21.64 -10.79 -9.37
N PHE A 254 22.03 -10.11 -8.29
CA PHE A 254 21.30 -10.16 -7.02
C PHE A 254 19.98 -9.36 -7.03
N GLN A 255 19.75 -8.54 -8.05
CA GLN A 255 18.44 -7.92 -8.34
C GLN A 255 17.62 -8.74 -9.35
N SER A 256 18.16 -9.85 -9.88
CA SER A 256 17.39 -10.76 -10.74
C SER A 256 16.62 -11.75 -9.87
N GLU A 257 15.36 -12.03 -10.21
CA GLU A 257 14.46 -12.89 -9.42
C GLU A 257 14.96 -14.34 -9.25
N ASN A 258 15.96 -14.77 -10.03
CA ASN A 258 16.46 -16.14 -10.10
C ASN A 258 17.87 -16.35 -9.53
N HIS A 259 18.38 -15.47 -8.66
CA HIS A 259 19.71 -15.69 -8.08
C HIS A 259 19.71 -16.80 -7.00
N PRO A 260 20.73 -17.67 -6.94
CA PRO A 260 20.75 -18.86 -6.07
C PRO A 260 20.91 -18.56 -4.58
N TYR A 261 20.98 -17.27 -4.19
CA TYR A 261 21.26 -16.82 -2.83
C TYR A 261 20.13 -15.93 -2.30
N GLN A 262 18.86 -16.34 -2.51
CA GLN A 262 17.63 -15.57 -2.31
C GLN A 262 17.49 -14.87 -0.94
N ASN A 263 18.22 -15.32 0.08
CA ASN A 263 18.21 -14.69 1.40
C ASN A 263 19.14 -13.48 1.53
N LEU A 264 20.09 -13.28 0.63
CA LEU A 264 21.03 -12.16 0.67
C LEU A 264 20.49 -10.96 -0.11
N VAL A 265 20.40 -9.81 0.54
CA VAL A 265 19.95 -8.57 -0.10
C VAL A 265 21.18 -7.74 -0.47
N VAL A 266 21.35 -7.35 -1.73
CA VAL A 266 22.52 -6.55 -2.14
C VAL A 266 22.07 -5.16 -2.59
N ARG A 267 22.72 -4.11 -2.08
CA ARG A 267 22.46 -2.71 -2.43
C ARG A 267 23.76 -1.90 -2.52
N PHE A 268 23.71 -0.71 -3.11
CA PHE A 268 24.79 0.26 -2.89
C PHE A 268 24.67 0.84 -1.47
N PRO A 269 25.80 1.01 -0.74
CA PRO A 269 25.76 1.58 0.61
C PRO A 269 25.31 3.04 0.57
N ASP A 270 24.75 3.57 1.66
CA ASP A 270 24.27 4.97 1.71
C ASP A 270 25.37 5.99 1.40
N ASN A 271 26.62 5.66 1.75
CA ASN A 271 27.79 6.47 1.42
C ASN A 271 28.16 6.46 -0.08
N ALA A 272 27.51 5.64 -0.92
CA ALA A 272 27.72 5.59 -2.36
C ALA A 272 27.42 6.94 -3.03
N ALA A 273 26.51 7.75 -2.48
CA ALA A 273 26.22 9.10 -2.97
C ALA A 273 27.44 10.05 -2.91
N LYS A 274 28.48 9.72 -2.12
CA LYS A 274 29.75 10.47 -2.07
C LYS A 274 30.72 10.10 -3.20
N CYS A 275 30.44 9.05 -3.97
CA CYS A 275 31.21 8.66 -5.14
C CYS A 275 30.91 9.58 -6.33
N LYS A 276 31.88 9.74 -7.24
CA LYS A 276 31.70 10.61 -8.41
C LYS A 276 30.70 9.96 -9.38
N PRO A 277 29.56 10.60 -9.65
CA PRO A 277 28.54 10.03 -10.53
C PRO A 277 29.06 9.90 -11.96
N LYS A 278 28.54 8.92 -12.71
CA LYS A 278 28.91 8.78 -14.12
C LYS A 278 28.47 10.04 -14.89
N PRO A 279 29.34 10.64 -15.73
CA PRO A 279 29.16 11.99 -16.28
C PRO A 279 27.89 12.25 -17.13
N ASN A 280 27.02 11.26 -17.36
CA ASN A 280 25.83 11.37 -18.21
C ASN A 280 24.52 10.83 -17.59
N LEU A 281 24.46 10.57 -16.28
CA LEU A 281 23.28 9.90 -15.66
C LEU A 281 22.51 10.73 -14.61
N LEU A 282 22.96 11.95 -14.28
CA LEU A 282 22.30 12.85 -13.31
C LEU A 282 21.61 14.08 -13.94
N LYS A 283 21.57 14.18 -15.27
CA LYS A 283 20.86 15.26 -15.97
C LYS A 283 19.63 14.69 -16.67
N THR A 284 18.53 14.55 -15.93
CA THR A 284 17.12 14.61 -16.36
C THR A 284 16.28 14.29 -15.15
#